data_AF-A0A5C8B5S5-F1
#
_entry.id   AF-A0A5C8B5S5-F1
#
_cell.length_a   1.000
_cell.length_b   1.000
_cell.length_c   1.000
_cell.angle_alpha   90.00
_cell.angle_beta   90.00
_cell.angle_gamma   90.00
#
_symmetry.space_group_name_H-M   'P 1'
#
loop_
_entity.id
_entity.type
_entity.pdbx_description
1 polymer ?
#
loop_
_entity_poly.entity_id
_entity_poly.type
_entity_poly.pdbx_seq_one_letter_code
_entity_poly.pdbx_strand_id
1 'polypeptide(L)'
;MFQQLTLIQMAMVAVGLAALGIITVEGVLISRRRGGEPYDWAAFWTTVRINLWRVVVESLPMGAVLGVALPFGAWMYAHRLWTVPMDTAWGWAAMFFCTEFFYYWMHRTGHRVRWYWASHQVHHTGNQYNLTAAFRQSLTGKISGGFVFFAPQCLLGFSPDAVLLSYIVNLVYQFWIHTDLIGKLGWMEGVLNTPSAHRVHHAANVEYLDCNYGGTIMLFDRIFGTYVTEQDGVPIRYGLVKPQTSNSALKICLAEWWAMVKDLRKVRGPRDLVGYLFGPPGWAPNGQGLTTEDLRAHMTALTGQPAGVPPEWLLDGRVPPEEDNGPETVFSASPFPMR
;
A
#
# COMPACT_ATOMS: atom_id res chain seq x y z
N MET A 1 -28.25 6.63 24.90
CA MET A 1 -27.75 6.84 23.53
C MET A 1 -26.80 8.02 23.42
N PHE A 2 -27.21 9.27 23.74
CA PHE A 2 -26.33 10.45 23.66
C PHE A 2 -25.04 10.36 24.51
N GLN A 3 -25.12 9.87 25.76
CA GLN A 3 -23.93 9.65 26.62
C GLN A 3 -22.96 8.57 26.11
N GLN A 4 -23.44 7.56 25.38
CA GLN A 4 -22.58 6.52 24.81
C GLN A 4 -21.90 7.01 23.52
N LEU A 5 -22.62 7.79 22.71
CA LEU A 5 -22.06 8.47 21.55
C LEU A 5 -20.93 9.43 21.95
N THR A 6 -21.10 10.19 23.04
CA THR A 6 -20.03 11.07 23.53
C THR A 6 -18.82 10.29 24.07
N LEU A 7 -19.01 9.16 24.74
CA LEU A 7 -17.91 8.31 25.21
C LEU A 7 -17.08 7.74 24.05
N ILE A 8 -17.74 7.21 23.00
CA ILE A 8 -17.05 6.68 21.81
C ILE A 8 -16.29 7.81 21.10
N GLN A 9 -16.92 8.98 20.93
CA GLN A 9 -16.26 10.15 20.34
C GLN A 9 -15.04 10.59 21.15
N MET A 10 -15.15 10.67 22.48
CA MET A 10 -14.02 10.99 23.36
C MET A 10 -12.91 9.95 23.28
N ALA A 11 -13.24 8.65 23.23
CA ALA A 11 -12.27 7.58 23.07
C ALA A 11 -11.54 7.67 21.72
N MET A 12 -12.26 7.91 20.62
CA MET A 12 -11.68 8.10 19.29
C MET A 12 -10.74 9.31 19.24
N VAL A 13 -11.15 10.43 19.86
CA VAL A 13 -10.29 11.62 19.98
C VAL A 13 -9.04 11.30 20.79
N ALA A 14 -9.18 10.62 21.93
CA ALA A 14 -8.04 10.24 22.77
C ALA A 14 -7.06 9.31 22.03
N VAL A 15 -7.56 8.29 21.32
CA VAL A 15 -6.74 7.40 20.47
C VAL A 15 -6.05 8.18 19.36
N GLY A 16 -6.76 9.10 18.69
CA GLY A 16 -6.19 9.95 17.64
C GLY A 16 -5.08 10.87 18.16
N LEU A 17 -5.28 11.49 19.31
CA LEU A 17 -4.27 12.34 19.97
C LEU A 17 -3.06 11.52 20.44
N ALA A 18 -3.29 10.32 21.00
CA ALA A 18 -2.22 9.41 21.39
C ALA A 18 -1.38 8.98 20.17
N ALA A 19 -2.03 8.60 19.06
CA ALA A 19 -1.35 8.24 17.83
C ALA A 19 -0.51 9.42 17.28
N LEU A 20 -1.05 10.64 17.29
CA LEU A 20 -0.31 11.84 16.89
C LEU A 20 0.91 12.10 17.79
N GLY A 21 0.76 11.90 19.10
CA GLY A 21 1.87 11.99 20.05
C GLY A 21 2.97 10.98 19.76
N ILE A 22 2.60 9.71 19.53
CA ILE A 22 3.55 8.63 19.19
C ILE A 22 4.28 8.92 17.87
N ILE A 23 3.55 9.33 16.83
CA ILE A 23 4.13 9.73 15.54
C ILE A 23 5.12 10.87 15.71
N THR A 24 4.79 11.86 16.53
CA THR A 24 5.66 13.01 16.79
C THR A 24 6.94 12.57 17.49
N VAL A 25 6.84 11.70 18.49
CA VAL A 25 8.00 11.12 19.18
C VAL A 25 8.87 10.32 18.20
N GLU A 26 8.27 9.46 17.37
CA GLU A 26 8.99 8.71 16.34
C GLU A 26 9.70 9.64 15.36
N GLY A 27 9.03 10.68 14.86
CA GLY A 27 9.65 11.65 13.96
C GLY A 27 10.85 12.37 14.58
N VAL A 28 10.79 12.67 15.89
CA VAL A 28 11.93 13.22 16.63
C VAL A 28 13.06 12.19 16.79
N LEU A 29 12.75 10.92 17.04
CA LEU A 29 13.74 9.85 17.13
C LEU A 29 14.44 9.62 15.78
N ILE A 30 13.69 9.56 14.68
CA ILE A 30 14.22 9.48 13.31
C ILE A 30 15.11 10.69 13.02
N SER A 31 14.66 11.91 13.36
CA SER A 31 15.45 13.15 13.16
C SER A 31 16.78 13.15 13.93
N ARG A 32 16.89 12.38 15.01
CA ARG A 32 18.11 12.28 15.83
C ARG A 32 18.99 11.08 15.46
N ARG A 33 18.54 10.20 14.55
CA ARG A 33 19.28 9.02 14.10
C ARG A 33 20.52 9.46 13.33
N ARG A 34 21.71 9.02 13.76
CA ARG A 34 22.96 9.32 13.06
C ARG A 34 23.08 8.44 11.81
N GLY A 35 23.53 9.04 10.70
CA GLY A 35 23.78 8.32 9.44
C GLY A 35 22.52 7.94 8.65
N GLY A 36 21.34 8.46 9.01
CA GLY A 36 20.10 8.32 8.25
C GLY A 36 19.68 9.65 7.62
N GLU A 37 18.70 9.57 6.71
CA GLU A 37 18.07 10.74 6.11
C GLU A 37 17.31 11.57 7.16
N PRO A 38 17.30 12.91 7.06
CA PRO A 38 16.45 13.75 7.90
C PRO A 38 14.98 13.35 7.81
N TYR A 39 14.22 13.58 8.88
CA TYR A 39 12.78 13.33 8.86
C TYR A 39 12.06 14.26 7.89
N ASP A 40 11.22 13.69 7.01
CA ASP A 40 10.48 14.46 6.01
C ASP A 40 9.22 15.12 6.61
N TRP A 41 9.41 16.29 7.21
CA TRP A 41 8.33 17.11 7.74
C TRP A 41 7.33 17.58 6.67
N ALA A 42 7.76 17.71 5.42
CA ALA A 42 6.86 18.11 4.33
C ALA A 42 5.88 16.98 3.99
N ALA A 43 6.37 15.73 3.97
CA ALA A 43 5.53 14.55 3.86
C ALA A 43 4.58 14.41 5.06
N PHE A 44 5.04 14.63 6.30
CA PHE A 44 4.18 14.63 7.50
C PHE A 44 3.01 15.60 7.34
N TRP A 45 3.29 16.88 7.01
CA TRP A 45 2.25 17.88 6.85
C TRP A 45 1.32 17.59 5.67
N THR A 46 1.83 16.91 4.64
CA THR A 46 1.00 16.43 3.54
C THR A 46 0.00 15.37 4.02
N THR A 47 0.41 14.42 4.88
CA THR A 47 -0.52 13.46 5.50
C THR A 47 -1.57 14.16 6.37
N VAL A 48 -1.19 15.18 7.14
CA VAL A 48 -2.14 15.99 7.92
C VAL A 48 -3.17 16.65 7.00
N ARG A 49 -2.72 17.30 5.92
CA ARG A 49 -3.62 17.93 4.93
C ARG A 49 -4.55 16.92 4.25
N ILE A 50 -4.07 15.72 3.91
CA ILE A 50 -4.91 14.65 3.38
C ILE A 50 -6.01 14.31 4.38
N ASN A 51 -5.69 14.14 5.65
CA ASN A 51 -6.69 13.81 6.68
C ASN A 51 -7.68 14.95 6.95
N LEU A 52 -7.26 16.21 6.88
CA LEU A 52 -8.19 17.36 6.94
C LEU A 52 -9.19 17.31 5.78
N TRP A 53 -8.72 17.04 4.55
CA TRP A 53 -9.61 16.82 3.41
C TRP A 53 -10.51 15.60 3.61
N ARG A 54 -10.01 14.52 4.20
CA ARG A 54 -10.84 13.35 4.53
C ARG A 54 -11.94 13.72 5.51
N VAL A 55 -11.69 14.53 6.54
CA VAL A 55 -12.76 14.98 7.43
C VAL A 55 -13.84 15.73 6.65
N VAL A 56 -13.49 16.62 5.72
CA VAL A 56 -14.47 17.33 4.87
C VAL A 56 -15.20 16.36 3.93
N VAL A 57 -14.46 15.54 3.19
CA VAL A 57 -14.99 14.57 2.20
C VAL A 57 -15.67 13.39 2.86
N GLU A 58 -15.49 13.12 4.15
CA GLU A 58 -16.19 12.05 4.85
C GLU A 58 -17.33 12.59 5.70
N SER A 59 -17.29 13.85 6.16
CA SER A 59 -18.41 14.51 6.84
C SER A 59 -19.56 14.86 5.88
N LEU A 60 -19.26 15.31 4.66
CA LEU A 60 -20.29 15.58 3.64
C LEU A 60 -21.05 14.31 3.18
N PRO A 61 -20.39 13.15 2.96
CA PRO A 61 -20.99 11.90 2.51
C PRO A 61 -21.04 10.82 3.60
N MET A 62 -20.91 11.18 4.89
CA MET A 62 -21.06 10.21 6.00
C MET A 62 -22.40 9.47 5.86
N GLY A 63 -23.43 10.14 5.36
CA GLY A 63 -24.73 9.54 5.05
C GLY A 63 -24.79 8.69 3.78
N ALA A 64 -23.93 8.88 2.78
CA ALA A 64 -24.01 8.15 1.51
C ALA A 64 -23.26 6.82 1.53
N VAL A 65 -22.10 6.74 2.21
CA VAL A 65 -21.26 5.52 2.17
C VAL A 65 -21.46 4.60 3.37
N LEU A 66 -21.61 5.13 4.60
CA LEU A 66 -22.20 4.31 5.67
C LEU A 66 -23.64 3.92 5.31
N GLY A 67 -24.33 4.79 4.55
CA GLY A 67 -25.65 4.51 3.98
C GLY A 67 -25.71 3.41 2.93
N VAL A 68 -24.59 2.92 2.40
CA VAL A 68 -24.57 1.75 1.50
C VAL A 68 -23.89 0.56 2.17
N ALA A 69 -22.73 0.73 2.80
CA ALA A 69 -21.97 -0.38 3.37
C ALA A 69 -22.70 -1.09 4.53
N LEU A 70 -23.29 -0.34 5.47
CA LEU A 70 -24.01 -0.95 6.60
C LEU A 70 -25.34 -1.58 6.15
N PRO A 71 -26.18 -0.92 5.32
CA PRO A 71 -27.38 -1.57 4.80
C PRO A 71 -27.07 -2.78 3.92
N PHE A 72 -26.01 -2.74 3.12
CA PHE A 72 -25.59 -3.89 2.33
C PHE A 72 -25.10 -5.05 3.20
N GLY A 73 -24.29 -4.77 4.23
CA GLY A 73 -23.90 -5.77 5.23
C GLY A 73 -25.09 -6.35 5.99
N ALA A 74 -26.06 -5.51 6.37
CA ALA A 74 -27.30 -5.94 7.02
C ALA A 74 -28.17 -6.79 6.08
N TRP A 75 -28.26 -6.43 4.80
CA TRP A 75 -28.94 -7.21 3.78
C TRP A 75 -28.27 -8.58 3.58
N MET A 76 -26.94 -8.63 3.49
CA MET A 76 -26.18 -9.89 3.43
C MET A 76 -26.40 -10.75 4.68
N TYR A 77 -26.43 -10.13 5.86
CA TYR A 77 -26.70 -10.82 7.12
C TYR A 77 -28.14 -11.35 7.18
N ALA A 78 -29.12 -10.62 6.66
CA ALA A 78 -30.50 -11.09 6.59
C ALA A 78 -30.66 -12.34 5.70
N HIS A 79 -29.78 -12.51 4.70
CA HIS A 79 -29.73 -13.65 3.79
C HIS A 79 -28.60 -14.64 4.10
N ARG A 80 -28.04 -14.57 5.32
CA ARG A 80 -26.90 -15.40 5.74
C ARG A 80 -27.20 -16.90 5.64
N LEU A 81 -26.16 -17.66 5.33
CA LEU A 81 -26.22 -19.12 5.17
C LEU A 81 -26.37 -19.86 6.51
N TRP A 82 -25.75 -19.32 7.56
CA TRP A 82 -25.87 -19.76 8.95
C TRP A 82 -25.63 -18.59 9.89
N THR A 83 -25.69 -18.79 11.20
CA THR A 83 -25.40 -17.75 12.20
C THR A 83 -24.21 -18.18 13.05
N VAL A 84 -23.21 -17.31 13.18
CA VAL A 84 -22.06 -17.52 14.07
C VAL A 84 -22.34 -16.83 15.41
N PRO A 85 -22.32 -17.56 16.54
CA PRO A 85 -22.58 -16.99 17.85
C PRO A 85 -21.38 -16.16 18.35
N MET A 86 -21.57 -14.84 18.42
CA MET A 86 -20.54 -13.87 18.86
C MET A 86 -20.43 -13.75 20.40
N ASP A 87 -21.21 -14.52 21.15
CA ASP A 87 -21.08 -14.72 22.59
C ASP A 87 -20.11 -15.86 22.95
N THR A 88 -19.44 -16.44 21.95
CA THR A 88 -18.47 -17.54 22.13
C THR A 88 -17.06 -17.15 21.67
N ALA A 89 -16.04 -17.71 22.32
CA ALA A 89 -14.65 -17.47 21.96
C ALA A 89 -14.31 -18.00 20.55
N TRP A 90 -14.88 -19.14 20.14
CA TRP A 90 -14.65 -19.70 18.81
C TRP A 90 -15.26 -18.83 17.71
N GLY A 91 -16.41 -18.18 17.97
CA GLY A 91 -17.03 -17.25 17.03
C GLY A 91 -16.10 -16.07 16.71
N TRP A 92 -15.46 -15.49 17.73
CA TRP A 92 -14.44 -14.44 17.56
C TRP A 92 -13.16 -14.94 16.89
N ALA A 93 -12.72 -16.17 17.20
CA ALA A 93 -11.56 -16.76 16.51
C ALA A 93 -11.84 -16.97 15.02
N ALA A 94 -13.01 -17.54 14.69
CA ALA A 94 -13.45 -17.70 13.30
C ALA A 94 -13.57 -16.35 12.59
N MET A 95 -14.09 -15.34 13.30
CA MET A 95 -14.20 -13.98 12.78
C MET A 95 -12.84 -13.36 12.46
N PHE A 96 -11.86 -13.52 13.35
CA PHE A 96 -10.50 -13.04 13.15
C PHE A 96 -9.91 -13.62 11.86
N PHE A 97 -9.90 -14.94 11.70
CA PHE A 97 -9.36 -15.57 10.47
C PHE A 97 -10.16 -15.20 9.21
N CYS A 98 -11.48 -15.05 9.32
CA CYS A 98 -12.33 -14.60 8.24
C CYS A 98 -11.97 -13.17 7.81
N THR A 99 -11.79 -12.26 8.78
CA THR A 99 -11.36 -10.87 8.54
C THR A 99 -10.01 -10.82 7.87
N GLU A 100 -9.02 -11.60 8.35
CA GLU A 100 -7.69 -11.68 7.75
C GLU A 100 -7.73 -12.16 6.30
N PHE A 101 -8.60 -13.14 5.98
CA PHE A 101 -8.76 -13.63 4.61
C PHE A 101 -9.32 -12.56 3.66
N PHE A 102 -10.40 -11.89 4.06
CA PHE A 102 -10.99 -10.84 3.22
C PHE A 102 -10.12 -9.58 3.17
N TYR A 103 -9.38 -9.27 4.24
CA TYR A 103 -8.38 -8.21 4.23
C TYR A 103 -7.27 -8.51 3.23
N TYR A 104 -6.71 -9.73 3.23
CA TYR A 104 -5.69 -10.16 2.26
C TYR A 104 -6.16 -9.92 0.82
N TRP A 105 -7.39 -10.33 0.48
CA TRP A 105 -7.91 -10.15 -0.88
C TRP A 105 -8.20 -8.69 -1.22
N MET A 106 -8.74 -7.92 -0.28
CA MET A 106 -8.93 -6.49 -0.46
C MET A 106 -7.59 -5.79 -0.73
N HIS A 107 -6.58 -6.10 0.06
CA HIS A 107 -5.26 -5.50 -0.02
C HIS A 107 -4.53 -5.91 -1.31
N ARG A 108 -4.52 -7.21 -1.63
CA ARG A 108 -3.97 -7.73 -2.90
C ARG A 108 -4.67 -7.12 -4.11
N THR A 109 -5.99 -6.97 -4.09
CA THR A 109 -6.73 -6.29 -5.16
C THR A 109 -6.30 -4.82 -5.27
N GLY A 110 -6.07 -4.17 -4.12
CA GLY A 110 -5.49 -2.82 -4.03
C GLY A 110 -4.20 -2.65 -4.82
N HIS A 111 -3.37 -3.68 -4.94
CA HIS A 111 -2.11 -3.65 -5.68
C HIS A 111 -2.22 -4.22 -7.10
N ARG A 112 -3.14 -5.15 -7.35
CA ARG A 112 -3.22 -5.90 -8.62
C ARG A 112 -4.32 -5.45 -9.56
N VAL A 113 -5.18 -4.51 -9.15
CA VAL A 113 -6.28 -3.97 -9.97
C VAL A 113 -6.22 -2.45 -9.94
N ARG A 114 -5.99 -1.83 -11.10
CA ARG A 114 -5.73 -0.38 -11.22
C ARG A 114 -6.81 0.51 -10.59
N TRP A 115 -8.09 0.13 -10.71
CA TRP A 115 -9.20 0.83 -10.06
C TRP A 115 -9.02 0.97 -8.54
N TYR A 116 -8.64 -0.11 -7.87
CA TYR A 116 -8.40 -0.11 -6.42
C TYR A 116 -7.06 0.55 -6.07
N TRP A 117 -6.04 0.34 -6.91
CA TRP A 117 -4.74 0.99 -6.80
C TRP A 117 -4.83 2.51 -6.83
N ALA A 118 -5.74 3.08 -7.64
CA ALA A 118 -5.93 4.52 -7.73
C ALA A 118 -6.23 5.18 -6.37
N SER A 119 -6.88 4.45 -5.47
CA SER A 119 -7.01 4.85 -4.06
C SER A 119 -5.86 4.35 -3.20
N HIS A 120 -5.47 3.08 -3.31
CA HIS A 120 -4.52 2.46 -2.39
C HIS A 120 -3.10 3.05 -2.50
N GLN A 121 -2.65 3.45 -3.68
CA GLN A 121 -1.31 4.00 -3.92
C GLN A 121 -0.98 5.23 -3.08
N VAL A 122 -1.98 6.00 -2.64
CA VAL A 122 -1.77 7.16 -1.76
C VAL A 122 -1.02 6.75 -0.49
N HIS A 123 -1.32 5.57 0.05
CA HIS A 123 -0.66 4.98 1.21
C HIS A 123 0.85 4.75 0.97
N HIS A 124 1.20 4.38 -0.25
CA HIS A 124 2.55 4.07 -0.72
C HIS A 124 3.30 5.26 -1.29
N THR A 125 2.76 6.49 -1.24
CA THR A 125 3.44 7.66 -1.82
C THR A 125 4.55 8.26 -0.95
N GLY A 126 4.68 7.84 0.31
CA GLY A 126 5.74 8.32 1.19
C GLY A 126 7.11 7.73 0.81
N ASN A 127 8.10 8.60 0.50
CA ASN A 127 9.45 8.16 0.15
C ASN A 127 10.35 7.90 1.38
N GLN A 128 9.85 8.17 2.59
CA GLN A 128 10.42 7.76 3.87
C GLN A 128 9.36 6.98 4.65
N TYR A 129 9.74 5.87 5.27
CA TYR A 129 8.84 4.99 5.99
C TYR A 129 8.81 5.28 7.48
N ASN A 130 7.62 5.56 8.02
CA ASN A 130 7.37 5.91 9.42
C ASN A 130 5.86 5.81 9.74
N LEU A 131 5.48 6.01 11.00
CA LEU A 131 4.12 5.75 11.49
C LEU A 131 3.06 6.66 10.85
N THR A 132 3.46 7.77 10.21
CA THR A 132 2.52 8.60 9.45
C THR A 132 1.92 7.87 8.24
N ALA A 133 2.62 6.84 7.72
CA ALA A 133 2.14 6.05 6.60
C ALA A 133 0.80 5.37 6.91
N ALA A 134 0.59 4.92 8.15
CA ALA A 134 -0.69 4.35 8.61
C ALA A 134 -1.88 5.31 8.39
N PHE A 135 -1.63 6.63 8.49
CA PHE A 135 -2.64 7.67 8.32
C PHE A 135 -2.68 8.28 6.91
N ARG A 136 -1.80 7.89 6.00
CA ARG A 136 -1.75 8.41 4.62
C ARG A 136 -2.78 7.71 3.74
N GLN A 137 -4.06 7.85 4.08
CA GLN A 137 -5.16 7.18 3.39
C GLN A 137 -5.80 8.07 2.32
N SER A 138 -6.28 7.50 1.22
CA SER A 138 -6.87 8.26 0.12
C SER A 138 -8.24 8.85 0.44
N LEU A 139 -8.55 9.99 -0.17
CA LEU A 139 -9.90 10.59 -0.19
C LEU A 139 -10.92 9.72 -0.94
N THR A 140 -10.44 8.83 -1.80
CA THR A 140 -11.27 8.08 -2.76
C THR A 140 -11.50 6.63 -2.36
N GLY A 141 -11.03 6.18 -1.19
CA GLY A 141 -11.15 4.77 -0.78
C GLY A 141 -12.60 4.25 -0.69
N LYS A 142 -13.56 5.15 -0.52
CA LYS A 142 -14.99 4.82 -0.57
C LYS A 142 -15.49 4.59 -2.01
N ILE A 143 -14.95 5.34 -2.97
CA ILE A 143 -15.28 5.22 -4.41
C ILE A 143 -14.70 3.91 -4.97
N SER A 144 -13.52 3.49 -4.50
CA SER A 144 -12.95 2.21 -4.93
C SER A 144 -13.77 1.00 -4.47
N GLY A 145 -14.64 1.15 -3.46
CA GLY A 145 -15.56 0.08 -3.04
C GLY A 145 -14.91 -0.99 -2.16
N GLY A 146 -13.85 -0.66 -1.42
CA GLY A 146 -13.15 -1.63 -0.54
C GLY A 146 -14.06 -2.32 0.49
N PHE A 147 -15.17 -1.69 0.90
CA PHE A 147 -16.15 -2.27 1.81
C PHE A 147 -16.83 -3.54 1.27
N VAL A 148 -16.90 -3.70 -0.05
CA VAL A 148 -17.53 -4.87 -0.70
C VAL A 148 -16.81 -6.16 -0.33
N PHE A 149 -15.52 -6.11 -0.01
CA PHE A 149 -14.75 -7.28 0.43
C PHE A 149 -15.19 -7.81 1.80
N PHE A 150 -15.74 -6.96 2.67
CA PHE A 150 -16.09 -7.36 4.04
C PHE A 150 -17.56 -7.80 4.16
N ALA A 151 -18.43 -7.38 3.24
CA ALA A 151 -19.85 -7.75 3.23
C ALA A 151 -20.12 -9.28 3.13
N PRO A 152 -19.33 -10.09 2.40
CA PRO A 152 -19.48 -11.55 2.40
C PRO A 152 -19.36 -12.20 3.78
N GLN A 153 -18.66 -11.59 4.72
CA GLN A 153 -18.58 -12.11 6.10
C GLN A 153 -19.96 -12.13 6.76
N CYS A 154 -20.80 -11.12 6.48
CA CYS A 154 -22.18 -11.11 6.94
C CYS A 154 -23.00 -12.27 6.37
N LEU A 155 -22.79 -12.61 5.09
CA LEU A 155 -23.44 -13.76 4.45
C LEU A 155 -22.99 -15.09 5.07
N LEU A 156 -21.74 -15.17 5.56
CA LEU A 156 -21.19 -16.31 6.31
C LEU A 156 -21.65 -16.33 7.79
N GLY A 157 -22.55 -15.45 8.20
CA GLY A 157 -23.20 -15.52 9.50
C GLY A 157 -22.61 -14.66 10.61
N PHE A 158 -21.65 -13.80 10.31
CA PHE A 158 -21.12 -12.82 11.27
C PHE A 158 -21.99 -11.58 11.31
N SER A 159 -22.31 -11.06 12.49
CA SER A 159 -23.12 -9.85 12.59
C SER A 159 -22.36 -8.62 12.06
N PRO A 160 -23.04 -7.63 11.45
CA PRO A 160 -22.36 -6.47 10.85
C PRO A 160 -21.50 -5.65 11.82
N ASP A 161 -21.91 -5.56 13.08
CA ASP A 161 -21.17 -4.91 14.16
C ASP A 161 -19.89 -5.69 14.53
N ALA A 162 -19.93 -7.02 14.53
CA ALA A 162 -18.74 -7.84 14.72
C ALA A 162 -17.76 -7.66 13.55
N VAL A 163 -18.25 -7.61 12.30
CA VAL A 163 -17.42 -7.37 11.09
C VAL A 163 -16.69 -6.04 11.21
N LEU A 164 -17.44 -4.99 11.55
CA LEU A 164 -16.87 -3.66 11.75
C LEU A 164 -15.84 -3.65 12.88
N LEU A 165 -16.13 -4.27 14.02
CA LEU A 165 -15.21 -4.31 15.16
C LEU A 165 -13.92 -5.07 14.82
N SER A 166 -14.02 -6.25 14.21
CA SER A 166 -12.87 -7.05 13.80
C SER A 166 -11.99 -6.31 12.81
N TYR A 167 -12.60 -5.63 11.83
CA TYR A 167 -11.86 -4.78 10.88
C TYR A 167 -11.15 -3.61 11.58
N ILE A 168 -11.80 -2.94 12.55
CA ILE A 168 -11.15 -1.88 13.34
C ILE A 168 -9.95 -2.43 14.12
N VAL A 169 -10.07 -3.59 14.77
CA VAL A 169 -8.97 -4.22 15.51
C VAL A 169 -7.80 -4.54 14.57
N ASN A 170 -8.09 -5.07 13.37
CA ASN A 170 -7.09 -5.31 12.35
C ASN A 170 -6.37 -4.02 11.92
N LEU A 171 -7.08 -2.91 11.70
CA LEU A 171 -6.47 -1.62 11.36
C LEU A 171 -5.64 -1.03 12.52
N VAL A 172 -6.10 -1.18 13.76
CA VAL A 172 -5.36 -0.74 14.96
C VAL A 172 -4.05 -1.51 15.11
N TYR A 173 -4.09 -2.83 14.89
CA TYR A 173 -2.87 -3.65 14.86
C TYR A 173 -1.88 -3.11 13.82
N GLN A 174 -2.35 -2.77 12.63
CA GLN A 174 -1.47 -2.29 11.57
C GLN A 174 -0.80 -0.95 11.86
N PHE A 175 -1.19 -0.19 12.89
CA PHE A 175 -0.52 1.08 13.19
C PHE A 175 0.97 0.90 13.49
N TRP A 176 1.34 0.00 14.42
CA TRP A 176 2.70 -0.08 14.96
C TRP A 176 3.72 -0.69 14.00
N ILE A 177 3.27 -1.40 12.95
CA ILE A 177 4.14 -2.02 11.95
C ILE A 177 4.69 -1.02 10.93
N HIS A 178 4.17 0.22 10.91
CA HIS A 178 4.65 1.27 10.01
C HIS A 178 5.87 1.99 10.57
N THR A 179 6.99 1.29 10.76
CA THR A 179 8.21 1.94 11.26
C THR A 179 9.46 1.28 10.70
N ASP A 180 10.49 2.09 10.47
CA ASP A 180 11.83 1.65 10.10
C ASP A 180 12.79 1.57 11.30
N LEU A 181 12.29 1.86 12.51
CA LEU A 181 13.07 1.84 13.76
C LEU A 181 13.17 0.44 14.40
N ILE A 182 12.22 -0.45 14.10
CA ILE A 182 12.18 -1.81 14.65
C ILE A 182 12.74 -2.77 13.61
N GLY A 183 13.81 -3.49 13.94
CA GLY A 183 14.39 -4.53 13.09
C GLY A 183 13.51 -5.78 12.96
N LYS A 184 14.13 -6.90 12.57
CA LYS A 184 13.45 -8.21 12.53
C LYS A 184 13.16 -8.71 13.95
N LEU A 185 12.01 -9.37 14.13
CA LEU A 185 11.47 -9.84 15.42
C LEU A 185 11.60 -11.36 15.62
N GLY A 186 12.53 -12.00 14.91
CA GLY A 186 12.84 -13.42 15.07
C GLY A 186 11.67 -14.32 14.70
N TRP A 187 11.14 -15.09 15.66
CA TRP A 187 10.10 -16.10 15.41
C TRP A 187 8.77 -15.52 14.92
N MET A 188 8.50 -14.23 15.17
CA MET A 188 7.31 -13.56 14.67
C MET A 188 7.34 -13.37 13.15
N GLU A 189 8.53 -13.37 12.55
CA GLU A 189 8.71 -13.14 11.12
C GLU A 189 8.05 -14.24 10.29
N GLY A 190 7.15 -13.82 9.41
CA GLY A 190 6.38 -14.73 8.56
C GLY A 190 5.28 -15.50 9.29
N VAL A 191 4.99 -15.19 10.55
CA VAL A 191 3.76 -15.59 11.23
C VAL A 191 2.83 -14.39 11.36
N LEU A 192 3.35 -13.31 11.95
CA LEU A 192 2.66 -12.04 12.10
C LEU A 192 3.10 -11.07 11.00
N ASN A 193 2.24 -10.11 10.67
CA ASN A 193 2.70 -8.95 9.93
C ASN A 193 3.56 -8.09 10.88
N THR A 194 4.87 -8.10 10.66
CA THR A 194 5.87 -7.40 11.48
C THR A 194 6.28 -6.09 10.80
N PRO A 195 6.99 -5.18 11.48
CA PRO A 195 7.59 -4.02 10.83
C PRO A 195 8.50 -4.39 9.67
N SER A 196 9.21 -5.53 9.76
CA SER A 196 10.06 -6.04 8.66
C SER A 196 9.25 -6.47 7.44
N ALA A 197 8.23 -7.30 7.65
CA ALA A 197 7.35 -7.74 6.56
C ALA A 197 6.62 -6.57 5.89
N HIS A 198 6.18 -5.59 6.69
CA HIS A 198 5.46 -4.42 6.18
C HIS A 198 6.38 -3.38 5.51
N ARG A 199 7.64 -3.24 5.95
CA ARG A 199 8.65 -2.48 5.19
C ARG A 199 8.84 -3.01 3.78
N VAL A 200 8.96 -4.33 3.65
CA VAL A 200 9.07 -5.01 2.35
C VAL A 200 7.84 -4.73 1.50
N HIS A 201 6.64 -4.78 2.08
CA HIS A 201 5.40 -4.44 1.39
C HIS A 201 5.40 -3.00 0.82
N HIS A 202 6.00 -2.05 1.55
CA HIS A 202 6.10 -0.64 1.14
C HIS A 202 7.30 -0.31 0.25
N ALA A 203 8.09 -1.31 -0.13
CA ALA A 203 9.28 -1.12 -0.94
C ALA A 203 8.93 -0.96 -2.44
N ALA A 204 9.72 -0.12 -3.11
CA ALA A 204 9.71 0.09 -4.54
C ALA A 204 10.80 -0.72 -5.28
N ASN A 205 11.52 -1.60 -4.56
CA ASN A 205 12.47 -2.55 -5.14
C ASN A 205 11.71 -3.67 -5.87
N VAL A 206 12.19 -4.12 -7.03
CA VAL A 206 11.47 -5.07 -7.89
C VAL A 206 11.23 -6.44 -7.22
N GLU A 207 12.17 -6.88 -6.39
CA GLU A 207 12.09 -8.12 -5.60
C GLU A 207 11.01 -8.05 -4.51
N TYR A 208 10.54 -6.85 -4.15
CA TYR A 208 9.57 -6.61 -3.09
C TYR A 208 8.22 -6.07 -3.58
N LEU A 209 8.07 -5.84 -4.89
CA LEU A 209 6.77 -5.43 -5.45
C LEU A 209 5.73 -6.54 -5.31
N ASP A 210 4.48 -6.16 -5.03
CA ASP A 210 3.32 -7.05 -5.00
C ASP A 210 3.48 -8.27 -4.08
N CYS A 211 3.86 -8.03 -2.83
CA CYS A 211 3.99 -9.06 -1.80
C CYS A 211 3.47 -8.59 -0.44
N ASN A 212 3.35 -9.53 0.51
CA ASN A 212 3.03 -9.28 1.92
C ASN A 212 1.73 -8.46 2.15
N TYR A 213 0.58 -9.03 1.77
CA TYR A 213 -0.72 -8.36 1.85
C TYR A 213 -1.45 -8.53 3.19
N GLY A 214 -0.98 -9.40 4.08
CA GLY A 214 -1.60 -9.72 5.36
C GLY A 214 -1.80 -8.50 6.26
N GLY A 215 -2.90 -8.49 7.01
CA GLY A 215 -3.20 -7.39 7.94
C GLY A 215 -2.48 -7.57 9.27
N THR A 216 -2.78 -8.66 9.97
CA THR A 216 -2.16 -9.00 11.25
C THR A 216 -1.32 -10.28 11.18
N ILE A 217 -1.65 -11.21 10.29
CA ILE A 217 -0.93 -12.47 10.09
C ILE A 217 -0.50 -12.67 8.63
N MET A 218 0.61 -13.37 8.42
CA MET A 218 1.14 -13.71 7.09
C MET A 218 0.60 -15.04 6.54
N LEU A 219 -0.39 -15.63 7.21
CA LEU A 219 -0.94 -16.95 6.86
C LEU A 219 -1.38 -17.01 5.39
N PHE A 220 -2.17 -16.03 4.94
CA PHE A 220 -2.69 -16.02 3.58
C PHE A 220 -1.61 -15.70 2.54
N ASP A 221 -0.63 -14.86 2.88
CA ASP A 221 0.55 -14.68 2.03
C ASP A 221 1.32 -15.98 1.81
N ARG A 222 1.42 -16.83 2.83
CA ARG A 222 2.05 -18.16 2.67
C ARG A 222 1.21 -19.10 1.84
N ILE A 223 -0.10 -19.17 2.10
CA ILE A 223 -1.02 -20.03 1.35
C ILE A 223 -1.03 -19.67 -0.14
N PHE A 224 -1.01 -18.38 -0.46
CA PHE A 224 -1.10 -17.88 -1.83
C PHE A 224 0.25 -17.54 -2.47
N GLY A 225 1.37 -17.82 -1.80
CA GLY A 225 2.72 -17.65 -2.34
C GLY A 225 3.15 -16.20 -2.54
N THR A 226 2.65 -15.26 -1.73
CA THR A 226 3.00 -13.82 -1.79
C THR A 226 3.82 -13.35 -0.60
N TYR A 227 4.27 -14.25 0.29
CA TYR A 227 5.17 -13.89 1.39
C TYR A 227 6.61 -13.71 0.91
N VAL A 228 7.20 -12.55 1.16
CA VAL A 228 8.60 -12.23 0.88
C VAL A 228 9.26 -11.69 2.15
N THR A 229 10.43 -12.21 2.48
CA THR A 229 11.21 -11.77 3.65
C THR A 229 12.09 -10.57 3.30
N GLU A 230 12.35 -9.71 4.28
CA GLU A 230 13.34 -8.64 4.17
C GLU A 230 14.74 -9.28 4.06
N GLN A 231 15.45 -9.06 2.96
CA GLN A 231 16.78 -9.63 2.74
C GLN A 231 17.86 -8.77 3.40
N ASP A 232 18.79 -9.42 4.09
CA ASP A 232 19.90 -8.71 4.71
C ASP A 232 20.84 -8.12 3.64
N GLY A 233 21.29 -6.89 3.86
CA GLY A 233 22.20 -6.20 2.94
C GLY A 233 21.54 -5.59 1.70
N VAL A 234 20.23 -5.74 1.52
CA VAL A 234 19.47 -5.10 0.44
C VAL A 234 18.84 -3.80 0.96
N PRO A 235 19.29 -2.60 0.53
CA PRO A 235 18.66 -1.36 0.95
C PRO A 235 17.23 -1.24 0.41
N ILE A 236 16.29 -0.94 1.29
CA ILE A 236 14.90 -0.70 0.89
C ILE A 236 14.75 0.74 0.40
N ARG A 237 14.22 0.89 -0.82
CA ARG A 237 13.73 2.17 -1.34
C ARG A 237 12.23 2.22 -1.14
N TYR A 238 11.73 3.17 -0.35
CA TYR A 238 10.29 3.36 -0.16
C TYR A 238 9.67 4.27 -1.22
N GLY A 239 8.35 4.22 -1.30
CA GLY A 239 7.56 5.04 -2.21
C GLY A 239 6.98 4.24 -3.35
N LEU A 240 6.51 4.92 -4.38
CA LEU A 240 6.11 4.28 -5.64
C LEU A 240 7.34 4.03 -6.51
N VAL A 241 7.26 3.07 -7.44
CA VAL A 241 8.32 2.84 -8.44
C VAL A 241 8.70 4.11 -9.21
N LYS A 242 7.71 4.97 -9.48
CA LYS A 242 7.88 6.36 -9.92
C LYS A 242 7.62 7.29 -8.72
N PRO A 243 8.65 7.87 -8.09
CA PRO A 243 8.50 8.61 -6.85
C PRO A 243 7.48 9.75 -6.95
N GLN A 244 6.64 9.88 -5.92
CA GLN A 244 5.73 11.02 -5.79
C GLN A 244 6.41 12.11 -4.96
N THR A 245 6.67 13.27 -5.57
CA THR A 245 7.41 14.38 -4.94
C THR A 245 6.53 15.58 -4.60
N SER A 246 5.25 15.57 -4.97
CA SER A 246 4.33 16.65 -4.62
C SER A 246 3.95 16.63 -3.15
N ASN A 247 3.83 17.81 -2.55
CA ASN A 247 3.27 18.02 -1.20
C ASN A 247 1.79 18.44 -1.21
N SER A 248 1.14 18.39 -2.38
CA SER A 248 -0.27 18.75 -2.53
C SER A 248 -1.16 17.53 -2.30
N ALA A 249 -1.94 17.56 -1.21
CA ALA A 249 -2.85 16.48 -0.83
C ALA A 249 -3.79 16.04 -1.98
N LEU A 250 -4.40 17.01 -2.68
CA LEU A 250 -5.32 16.71 -3.78
C LEU A 250 -4.59 16.15 -5.01
N LYS A 251 -3.42 16.69 -5.37
CA LYS A 251 -2.64 16.15 -6.50
C LYS A 251 -2.25 14.70 -6.25
N ILE A 252 -1.78 14.37 -5.04
CA ILE A 252 -1.42 12.99 -4.67
C ILE A 252 -2.63 12.06 -4.74
N CYS A 253 -3.76 12.48 -4.15
CA CYS A 253 -4.97 11.65 -4.11
C CYS A 253 -5.62 11.44 -5.48
N LEU A 254 -5.44 12.36 -6.43
CA LEU A 254 -6.08 12.33 -7.75
C LEU A 254 -5.13 11.94 -8.89
N ALA A 255 -3.83 11.79 -8.63
CA ALA A 255 -2.81 11.54 -9.66
C ALA A 255 -3.12 10.30 -10.50
N GLU A 256 -3.34 9.15 -9.85
CA GLU A 256 -3.59 7.89 -10.56
C GLU A 256 -4.96 7.88 -11.25
N TRP A 257 -5.99 8.48 -10.65
CA TRP A 257 -7.29 8.67 -11.29
C TRP A 257 -7.16 9.49 -12.59
N TRP A 258 -6.37 10.56 -12.56
CA TRP A 258 -6.12 11.39 -13.75
C TRP A 258 -5.28 10.65 -14.80
N ALA A 259 -4.29 9.85 -14.37
CA ALA A 259 -3.53 9.00 -15.27
C ALA A 259 -4.43 7.97 -15.98
N MET A 260 -5.33 7.34 -15.23
CA MET A 260 -6.32 6.41 -15.77
C MET A 260 -7.24 7.10 -16.78
N VAL A 261 -7.79 8.28 -16.48
CA VAL A 261 -8.61 9.05 -17.43
C VAL A 261 -7.85 9.38 -18.71
N LYS A 262 -6.56 9.73 -18.63
CA LYS A 262 -5.73 9.96 -19.83
C LYS A 262 -5.56 8.71 -20.68
N ASP A 263 -5.38 7.55 -20.06
CA ASP A 263 -5.26 6.29 -20.78
C ASP A 263 -6.59 5.83 -21.38
N LEU A 264 -7.72 6.08 -20.70
CA LEU A 264 -9.06 5.81 -21.23
C LEU A 264 -9.37 6.57 -22.52
N ARG A 265 -8.74 7.73 -22.76
CA ARG A 265 -8.85 8.46 -24.04
C ARG A 265 -8.17 7.75 -25.20
N LYS A 266 -7.31 6.76 -24.94
CA LYS A 266 -6.58 5.96 -25.94
C LYS A 266 -7.29 4.65 -26.28
N VAL A 267 -8.40 4.33 -25.61
CA VAL A 267 -9.15 3.08 -25.78
C VAL A 267 -9.57 2.91 -27.24
N ARG A 268 -9.19 1.78 -27.85
CA ARG A 268 -9.60 1.41 -29.22
C ARG A 268 -10.62 0.28 -29.24
N GLY A 269 -10.89 -0.35 -28.10
CA GLY A 269 -11.91 -1.39 -27.99
C GLY A 269 -12.15 -1.85 -26.54
N PRO A 270 -13.09 -2.79 -26.32
CA PRO A 270 -13.49 -3.24 -24.99
C PRO A 270 -12.35 -3.80 -24.15
N ARG A 271 -11.38 -4.48 -24.78
CA ARG A 271 -10.20 -5.03 -24.10
C ARG A 271 -9.35 -3.92 -23.46
N ASP A 272 -9.13 -2.82 -24.18
CA ASP A 272 -8.36 -1.69 -23.67
C ASP A 272 -9.08 -1.02 -22.51
N LEU A 273 -10.41 -0.88 -22.61
CA LEU A 273 -11.23 -0.33 -21.53
C LEU A 273 -11.10 -1.17 -20.25
N VAL A 274 -11.30 -2.49 -20.36
CA VAL A 274 -11.18 -3.39 -19.21
C VAL A 274 -9.75 -3.42 -18.67
N GLY A 275 -8.74 -3.48 -19.54
CA GLY A 275 -7.34 -3.49 -19.14
C GLY A 275 -6.91 -2.21 -18.42
N TYR A 276 -7.32 -1.04 -18.90
CA TYR A 276 -6.99 0.23 -18.24
C TYR A 276 -7.75 0.44 -16.92
N LEU A 277 -8.94 -0.13 -16.74
CA LEU A 277 -9.70 0.00 -15.48
C LEU A 277 -9.29 -1.07 -14.46
N PHE A 278 -9.19 -2.32 -14.90
CA PHE A 278 -9.15 -3.49 -14.02
C PHE A 278 -7.91 -4.37 -14.20
N GLY A 279 -7.05 -4.07 -15.18
CA GLY A 279 -5.73 -4.69 -15.28
C GLY A 279 -4.80 -4.28 -14.13
N PRO A 280 -3.64 -4.94 -14.01
CA PRO A 280 -2.62 -4.54 -13.05
C PRO A 280 -2.13 -3.11 -13.32
N PRO A 281 -1.72 -2.36 -12.27
CA PRO A 281 -1.07 -1.07 -12.47
C PRO A 281 0.10 -1.18 -13.45
N GLY A 282 0.17 -0.25 -14.40
CA GLY A 282 1.18 -0.29 -15.47
C GLY A 282 0.78 -1.10 -16.71
N TRP A 283 -0.39 -1.75 -16.74
CA TRP A 283 -0.87 -2.48 -17.91
C TRP A 283 -1.00 -1.57 -19.16
N ALA A 284 -0.58 -2.09 -20.31
CA ALA A 284 -0.72 -1.44 -21.61
C ALA A 284 -1.17 -2.45 -22.69
N PRO A 285 -2.01 -2.02 -23.66
CA PRO A 285 -2.61 -2.92 -24.66
C PRO A 285 -1.61 -3.53 -25.64
N ASN A 286 -0.45 -2.89 -25.84
CA ASN A 286 0.64 -3.36 -26.72
C ASN A 286 1.62 -4.31 -26.00
N GLY A 287 1.41 -4.63 -24.72
CA GLY A 287 2.32 -5.47 -23.94
C GLY A 287 3.64 -4.78 -23.55
N GLN A 288 3.78 -3.48 -23.77
CA GLN A 288 4.94 -2.67 -23.33
C GLN A 288 4.59 -1.89 -22.06
N GLY A 289 3.92 -2.56 -21.12
CA GLY A 289 3.55 -2.00 -19.84
C GLY A 289 4.72 -1.90 -18.86
N LEU A 290 4.43 -1.36 -17.68
CA LEU A 290 5.34 -1.38 -16.53
C LEU A 290 4.64 -2.05 -15.34
N THR A 291 3.97 -3.17 -15.60
CA THR A 291 3.46 -4.02 -14.51
C THR A 291 4.63 -4.58 -13.71
N THR A 292 4.36 -5.08 -12.51
CA THR A 292 5.40 -5.73 -11.70
C THR A 292 6.08 -6.88 -12.45
N GLU A 293 5.32 -7.67 -13.21
CA GLU A 293 5.86 -8.72 -14.06
C GLU A 293 6.76 -8.17 -15.17
N ASP A 294 6.36 -7.08 -15.83
CA ASP A 294 7.19 -6.41 -16.85
C ASP A 294 8.49 -5.88 -16.23
N LEU A 295 8.41 -5.23 -15.06
CA LEU A 295 9.57 -4.72 -14.35
C LEU A 295 10.54 -5.83 -13.94
N ARG A 296 10.05 -6.98 -13.48
CA ARG A 296 10.88 -8.17 -13.20
C ARG A 296 11.57 -8.68 -14.45
N ALA A 297 10.88 -8.75 -15.58
CA ALA A 297 11.46 -9.17 -16.85
C ALA A 297 12.53 -8.19 -17.32
N HIS A 298 12.24 -6.88 -17.28
CA HIS A 298 13.20 -5.85 -17.66
C HIS A 298 14.44 -5.84 -16.76
N MET A 299 14.28 -5.93 -15.43
CA MET A 299 15.42 -6.00 -14.52
C MET A 299 16.24 -7.28 -14.74
N THR A 300 15.58 -8.42 -14.98
CA THR A 300 16.31 -9.67 -15.29
C THR A 300 17.14 -9.53 -16.57
N ALA A 301 16.60 -8.89 -17.60
CA ALA A 301 17.34 -8.62 -18.83
C ALA A 301 18.53 -7.66 -18.63
N LEU A 302 18.40 -6.69 -17.72
CA LEU A 302 19.42 -5.66 -17.47
C LEU A 302 20.53 -6.11 -16.50
N THR A 303 20.18 -6.85 -15.45
CA THR A 303 21.09 -7.15 -14.33
C THR A 303 21.32 -8.65 -14.14
N GLY A 304 20.61 -9.50 -14.89
CA GLY A 304 20.59 -10.95 -14.70
C GLY A 304 19.67 -11.42 -13.57
N GLN A 305 19.01 -10.52 -12.84
CA GLN A 305 18.12 -10.87 -11.72
C GLN A 305 16.86 -9.97 -11.67
N PRO A 306 15.72 -10.47 -11.19
CA PRO A 306 14.48 -9.67 -11.03
C PRO A 306 14.52 -8.82 -9.75
N ALA A 307 15.60 -8.06 -9.55
CA ALA A 307 15.88 -7.35 -8.31
C ALA A 307 16.49 -5.96 -8.54
N GLY A 308 16.45 -5.14 -7.51
CA GLY A 308 16.96 -3.78 -7.47
C GLY A 308 15.91 -2.71 -7.77
N VAL A 309 16.42 -1.50 -7.93
CA VAL A 309 15.64 -0.31 -8.24
C VAL A 309 15.60 -0.11 -9.76
N PRO A 310 14.42 -0.05 -10.40
CA PRO A 310 14.32 0.24 -11.82
C PRO A 310 14.94 1.60 -12.14
N PRO A 311 15.79 1.70 -13.19
CA PRO A 311 16.39 2.97 -13.57
C PRO A 311 15.33 3.93 -14.13
N GLU A 312 15.56 5.23 -13.96
CA GLU A 312 14.60 6.28 -14.33
C GLU A 312 14.25 6.26 -15.83
N TRP A 313 15.26 6.02 -16.69
CA TRP A 313 15.03 5.94 -18.14
C TRP A 313 14.06 4.81 -18.52
N LEU A 314 14.09 3.67 -17.83
CA LEU A 314 13.18 2.55 -18.07
C LEU A 314 11.75 2.94 -17.68
N LEU A 315 11.61 3.58 -16.51
CA LEU A 315 10.32 4.03 -16.00
C LEU A 315 9.70 5.11 -16.90
N ASP A 316 10.52 5.97 -17.49
CA ASP A 316 10.08 7.02 -18.42
C ASP A 316 9.80 6.50 -19.85
N GLY A 317 10.02 5.22 -20.12
CA GLY A 317 9.88 4.64 -21.46
C GLY A 317 10.92 5.19 -22.44
N ARG A 318 12.10 5.59 -21.94
CA ARG A 318 13.25 6.02 -22.74
C ARG A 318 14.18 4.83 -23.00
N VAL A 319 15.07 4.99 -23.99
CA VAL A 319 16.11 4.00 -24.31
C VAL A 319 17.22 4.09 -23.24
N PRO A 320 17.94 2.99 -22.93
CA PRO A 320 19.14 3.07 -22.11
C PRO A 320 20.08 4.17 -22.64
N PRO A 321 20.74 4.96 -21.78
CA PRO A 321 21.82 5.82 -22.23
C PRO A 321 22.85 4.95 -22.95
N GLU A 322 23.35 5.42 -24.10
CA GLU A 322 24.46 4.74 -24.79
C GLU A 322 25.59 4.53 -23.77
N GLU A 323 26.12 3.31 -23.69
CA GLU A 323 27.36 3.07 -22.95
C GLU A 323 28.37 4.06 -23.52
N ASP A 324 28.81 5.01 -22.70
CA ASP A 324 29.93 5.90 -23.01
C ASP A 324 31.17 5.00 -23.11
N ASN A 325 31.33 4.37 -24.27
CA ASN A 325 32.58 3.81 -24.73
C ASN A 325 33.49 5.00 -24.94
N GLY A 326 34.03 5.51 -23.82
CA GLY A 326 35.05 6.53 -23.81
C GLY A 326 36.14 6.16 -24.83
N PRO A 327 36.75 7.16 -25.49
CA PRO A 327 37.57 6.92 -26.66
C PRO A 327 38.62 5.87 -26.33
N GLU A 328 38.65 4.81 -27.15
CA GLU A 328 39.73 3.83 -27.15
C GLU A 328 41.04 4.59 -26.97
N THR A 329 41.71 4.33 -25.85
CA THR A 329 43.08 4.79 -25.65
C THR A 329 43.91 4.10 -26.72
N VAL A 330 44.08 4.81 -27.83
CA VAL A 330 45.08 4.53 -28.84
C VAL A 330 46.41 4.49 -28.08
N PHE A 331 46.90 3.28 -27.80
CA PHE A 331 48.29 3.06 -27.45
C PHE A 331 49.12 3.46 -28.67
N SER A 332 49.40 4.76 -28.75
CA SER A 332 50.44 5.33 -29.59
C SER A 332 51.77 4.71 -29.14
N ALA A 333 52.25 3.73 -29.89
CA ALA A 333 53.62 3.26 -29.80
C ALA A 333 54.54 4.40 -30.25
N SER A 334 55.16 5.07 -29.30
CA SER A 334 56.23 6.03 -29.57
C SER A 334 57.51 5.26 -29.94
N PRO A 335 58.26 5.67 -30.98
CA PRO A 335 59.47 4.98 -31.40
C PRO A 335 60.66 5.39 -30.51
N PHE A 336 61.43 4.40 -30.04
CA PHE A 336 62.74 4.60 -29.44
C PHE A 336 63.68 5.34 -30.39
N PRO A 337 64.42 6.37 -29.96
CA PRO A 337 65.61 6.81 -30.67
C PRO A 337 66.82 6.00 -30.21
N MET A 338 67.50 5.38 -31.17
CA MET A 338 68.89 4.97 -31.01
C MET A 338 69.77 6.23 -30.92
N ARG A 339 70.41 6.44 -29.79
CA ARG A 339 71.88 6.56 -29.63
C ARG A 339 72.26 6.81 -28.18
#